data_AF-A0A958XCB0-F1
#
_entry.id   AF-A0A958XCB0-F1
#
_cell.length_a   1.000
_cell.length_b   1.000
_cell.length_c   1.000
_cell.angle_alpha   90.00
_cell.angle_beta   90.00
_cell.angle_gamma   90.00
#
_symmetry.space_group_name_H-M   'P 1'
#
loop_
_entity.id
_entity.type
_entity.pdbx_description
1 polymer ?
#
loop_
_entity_poly.entity_id
_entity_poly.type
_entity_poly.pdbx_seq_one_letter_code
_entity_poly.pdbx_strand_id
1 'polypeptide(L)'
;PVVNQLQGVDLVFLAAMPDEALPAVQLIRNAGFTMPIIGGDGFDSEATWSGQAAISDVFYTTHAYIKADNPDPKVQAFRTAFMDAYNYEPDAFAALGYDTVNLLAQAIADAKSNDPGAILSALAAIQNFKGVTGTISYSNGSRIPLKSVTIIEVKAGTLNLAMQLLPDQVPPP
;
A
#
# COMPACT_ATOMS: atom_id res chain seq x y z
N PRO A 1 -15.94 -27.02 5.86
CA PRO A 1 -16.16 -27.41 4.45
C PRO A 1 -15.06 -26.93 3.50
N VAL A 2 -14.65 -25.65 3.55
CA VAL A 2 -13.56 -25.09 2.71
C VAL A 2 -12.16 -25.52 3.17
N VAL A 3 -11.94 -25.64 4.48
CA VAL A 3 -10.61 -25.92 5.04
C VAL A 3 -10.06 -27.30 4.65
N ASN A 4 -10.91 -28.32 4.55
CA ASN A 4 -10.47 -29.66 4.11
C ASN A 4 -9.92 -29.64 2.67
N GLN A 5 -10.19 -28.60 1.90
CA GLN A 5 -9.67 -28.41 0.53
C GLN A 5 -8.29 -27.73 0.52
N LEU A 6 -7.74 -27.33 1.67
CA LEU A 6 -6.43 -26.69 1.78
C LEU A 6 -5.27 -27.69 1.95
N GLN A 7 -5.54 -29.00 1.97
CA GLN A 7 -4.48 -30.01 2.00
C GLN A 7 -3.65 -29.93 0.71
N GLY A 8 -2.32 -29.80 0.86
CA GLY A 8 -1.40 -29.68 -0.26
C GLY A 8 -1.37 -28.29 -0.93
N VAL A 9 -1.99 -27.28 -0.32
CA VAL A 9 -1.93 -25.89 -0.79
C VAL A 9 -0.69 -25.19 -0.21
N ASP A 10 0.12 -24.59 -1.07
CA ASP A 10 1.37 -23.91 -0.68
C ASP A 10 1.15 -22.50 -0.14
N LEU A 11 0.04 -21.84 -0.51
CA LEU A 11 -0.37 -20.53 0.00
C LEU A 11 -1.85 -20.27 -0.24
N VAL A 12 -2.44 -19.36 0.54
CA VAL A 12 -3.79 -18.83 0.28
C VAL A 12 -3.67 -17.37 -0.07
N PHE A 13 -4.21 -16.97 -1.23
CA PHE A 13 -4.47 -15.56 -1.51
C PHE A 13 -5.87 -15.18 -1.01
N LEU A 14 -5.96 -14.15 -0.18
CA LEU A 14 -7.17 -13.70 0.48
C LEU A 14 -7.45 -12.24 0.10
N ALA A 15 -8.37 -12.06 -0.85
CA ALA A 15 -8.94 -10.75 -1.15
C ALA A 15 -10.01 -10.42 -0.10
N ALA A 16 -9.71 -9.51 0.81
CA ALA A 16 -10.60 -9.09 1.89
C ALA A 16 -10.38 -7.61 2.22
N MET A 17 -11.44 -6.96 2.70
CA MET A 17 -11.37 -5.60 3.25
C MET A 17 -10.82 -5.61 4.69
N PRO A 18 -10.40 -4.46 5.25
CA PRO A 18 -9.76 -4.42 6.57
C PRO A 18 -10.57 -5.09 7.70
N ASP A 19 -11.89 -4.94 7.68
CA ASP A 19 -12.82 -5.52 8.65
C ASP A 19 -12.97 -7.05 8.51
N GLU A 20 -12.66 -7.60 7.35
CA GLU A 20 -12.79 -9.02 7.02
C GLU A 20 -11.44 -9.76 7.11
N ALA A 21 -10.32 -9.05 6.97
CA ALA A 21 -8.97 -9.61 6.87
C ALA A 21 -8.61 -10.47 8.09
N LEU A 22 -8.64 -9.90 9.30
CA LEU A 22 -8.28 -10.62 10.51
C LEU A 22 -9.22 -11.81 10.79
N PRO A 23 -10.56 -11.66 10.78
CA PRO A 23 -11.47 -12.79 10.99
C PRO A 23 -11.24 -13.95 10.00
N ALA A 24 -11.03 -13.64 8.72
CA ALA A 24 -10.77 -14.65 7.71
C ALA A 24 -9.43 -15.37 7.94
N VAL A 25 -8.36 -14.62 8.26
CA VAL A 25 -7.06 -15.20 8.63
C VAL A 25 -7.19 -16.10 9.86
N GLN A 26 -7.89 -15.67 10.90
CA GLN A 26 -8.11 -16.46 12.12
C GLN A 26 -8.88 -17.74 11.81
N LEU A 27 -9.92 -17.68 10.97
CA LEU A 27 -10.66 -18.87 10.53
C LEU A 27 -9.75 -19.86 9.79
N ILE A 28 -8.88 -19.38 8.90
CA ILE A 28 -7.94 -20.22 8.16
C ILE A 28 -6.92 -20.87 9.11
N ARG A 29 -6.34 -20.09 10.05
CA ARG A 29 -5.37 -20.58 11.04
C ARG A 29 -5.98 -21.58 12.02
N ASN A 30 -7.16 -21.28 12.57
CA ASN A 30 -7.89 -22.16 13.50
C ASN A 30 -8.24 -23.51 12.90
N ALA A 31 -8.30 -23.56 11.57
CA ALA A 31 -8.62 -24.77 10.85
C ALA A 31 -7.35 -25.56 10.43
N GLY A 32 -6.18 -25.12 10.88
CA GLY A 32 -4.93 -25.87 10.80
C GLY A 32 -4.02 -25.51 9.62
N PHE A 33 -4.37 -24.49 8.83
CA PHE A 33 -3.52 -24.05 7.72
C PHE A 33 -2.34 -23.21 8.24
N THR A 34 -1.13 -23.71 8.08
CA THR A 34 0.11 -23.07 8.58
C THR A 34 0.93 -22.41 7.50
N MET A 35 0.62 -22.62 6.22
CA MET A 35 1.36 -22.04 5.09
C MET A 35 1.05 -20.54 4.93
N PRO A 36 1.83 -19.79 4.12
CA PRO A 36 1.62 -18.36 3.96
C PRO A 36 0.21 -17.97 3.50
N ILE A 37 -0.30 -16.87 4.05
CA ILE A 37 -1.50 -16.19 3.55
C ILE A 37 -1.08 -14.86 2.94
N ILE A 38 -1.54 -14.56 1.73
CA ILE A 38 -1.20 -13.33 1.01
C ILE A 38 -2.48 -12.50 0.80
N GLY A 39 -2.45 -11.23 1.19
CA GLY A 39 -3.54 -10.29 1.02
C GLY A 39 -3.22 -9.13 0.08
N GLY A 40 -4.26 -8.34 -0.21
CA GLY A 40 -4.14 -7.03 -0.86
C GLY A 40 -3.93 -5.89 0.13
N ASP A 41 -4.04 -4.67 -0.35
CA ASP A 41 -3.88 -3.43 0.44
C ASP A 41 -4.96 -3.26 1.51
N GLY A 42 -6.09 -3.96 1.40
CA GLY A 42 -7.09 -4.07 2.47
C GLY A 42 -6.53 -4.63 3.80
N PHE A 43 -5.34 -5.23 3.81
CA PHE A 43 -4.69 -5.69 5.05
C PHE A 43 -3.89 -4.58 5.73
N ASP A 44 -3.71 -3.41 5.09
CA ASP A 44 -2.82 -2.36 5.56
C ASP A 44 -3.45 -1.52 6.69
N SER A 45 -3.50 -2.12 7.88
CA SER A 45 -4.02 -1.51 9.08
C SER A 45 -3.28 -2.04 10.30
N GLU A 46 -2.48 -1.18 10.95
CA GLU A 46 -1.77 -1.57 12.19
C GLU A 46 -2.74 -2.00 13.29
N ALA A 47 -3.90 -1.35 13.39
CA ALA A 47 -4.94 -1.70 14.36
C ALA A 47 -5.49 -3.12 14.16
N THR A 48 -5.49 -3.62 12.91
CA THR A 48 -5.97 -4.97 12.58
C THR A 48 -5.06 -6.05 13.14
N TRP A 49 -3.74 -5.82 13.17
CA TRP A 49 -2.76 -6.85 13.55
C TRP A 49 -2.22 -6.68 14.96
N SER A 50 -2.29 -5.46 15.52
CA SER A 50 -1.79 -5.18 16.86
C SER A 50 -2.45 -6.08 17.91
N GLY A 51 -1.63 -6.66 18.79
CA GLY A 51 -2.07 -7.61 19.81
C GLY A 51 -2.32 -9.04 19.32
N GLN A 52 -2.23 -9.31 18.00
CA GLN A 52 -2.43 -10.65 17.42
C GLN A 52 -1.11 -11.46 17.41
N ALA A 53 -0.51 -11.67 18.58
CA ALA A 53 0.81 -12.30 18.70
C ALA A 53 0.91 -13.73 18.13
N ALA A 54 -0.22 -14.42 17.98
CA ALA A 54 -0.29 -15.75 17.38
C ALA A 54 -0.35 -15.74 15.84
N ILE A 55 -0.51 -14.57 15.21
CA ILE A 55 -0.63 -14.43 13.76
C ILE A 55 0.74 -14.07 13.16
N SER A 56 1.23 -14.98 12.33
CA SER A 56 2.47 -14.85 11.54
C SER A 56 2.27 -15.47 10.15
N ASP A 57 3.27 -15.34 9.29
CA ASP A 57 3.26 -15.84 7.90
C ASP A 57 2.07 -15.31 7.10
N VAL A 58 1.71 -14.05 7.34
CA VAL A 58 0.74 -13.29 6.55
C VAL A 58 1.49 -12.17 5.85
N PHE A 59 1.33 -12.08 4.55
CA PHE A 59 1.95 -11.06 3.72
C PHE A 59 0.86 -10.25 3.03
N TYR A 60 1.11 -8.98 2.74
CA TYR A 60 0.20 -8.21 1.92
C TYR A 60 0.93 -7.19 1.07
N THR A 61 0.33 -6.90 -0.09
CA THR A 61 0.78 -5.82 -0.97
C THR A 61 0.14 -4.51 -0.55
N THR A 62 0.90 -3.42 -0.53
CA THR A 62 0.40 -2.06 -0.25
C THR A 62 1.24 -1.03 -1.00
N HIS A 63 0.94 0.24 -0.76
CA HIS A 63 1.42 1.38 -1.52
C HIS A 63 2.75 1.96 -1.02
N ALA A 64 3.06 1.79 0.27
CA ALA A 64 4.29 2.26 0.89
C ALA A 64 4.49 1.67 2.29
N TYR A 65 5.72 1.70 2.81
CA TYR A 65 6.00 1.37 4.21
C TYR A 65 6.09 2.64 5.05
N ILE A 66 5.06 2.99 5.80
CA ILE A 66 4.96 4.27 6.54
C ILE A 66 5.27 4.11 8.03
N LYS A 67 6.33 3.35 8.37
CA LYS A 67 6.74 3.12 9.76
C LYS A 67 7.95 3.98 10.17
N ALA A 68 8.19 4.06 11.48
CA ALA A 68 9.21 4.91 12.08
C ALA A 68 10.64 4.55 11.70
N ASP A 69 10.87 3.28 11.38
CA ASP A 69 12.15 2.73 10.95
C ASP A 69 12.37 2.84 9.44
N ASN A 70 11.44 3.41 8.67
CA ASN A 70 11.68 3.68 7.25
C ASN A 70 12.80 4.74 7.10
N PRO A 71 13.91 4.46 6.40
CA PRO A 71 15.03 5.39 6.31
C PRO A 71 14.79 6.59 5.36
N ASP A 72 13.71 6.60 4.58
CA ASP A 72 13.44 7.67 3.63
C ASP A 72 13.06 8.98 4.36
N PRO A 73 13.82 10.08 4.17
CA PRO A 73 13.55 11.35 4.83
C PRO A 73 12.19 11.96 4.43
N LYS A 74 11.65 11.67 3.24
CA LYS A 74 10.29 12.13 2.85
C LYS A 74 9.22 11.42 3.66
N VAL A 75 9.39 10.12 3.91
CA VAL A 75 8.49 9.35 4.77
C VAL A 75 8.56 9.89 6.20
N GLN A 76 9.77 10.12 6.74
CA GLN A 76 9.90 10.66 8.09
C GLN A 76 9.31 12.08 8.23
N ALA A 77 9.57 12.96 7.26
CA ALA A 77 9.00 14.31 7.26
C ALA A 77 7.47 14.29 7.19
N PHE A 78 6.90 13.44 6.33
CA PHE A 78 5.45 13.24 6.24
C PHE A 78 4.87 12.71 7.55
N ARG A 79 5.48 11.68 8.15
CA ARG A 79 5.02 11.09 9.41
C ARG A 79 5.00 12.11 10.54
N THR A 80 6.08 12.89 10.70
CA THR A 80 6.13 13.96 11.70
C THR A 80 5.01 14.98 11.48
N ALA A 81 4.88 15.53 10.26
CA ALA A 81 3.86 16.52 9.96
C ALA A 81 2.42 15.99 10.15
N PHE A 82 2.18 14.73 9.81
CA PHE A 82 0.89 14.08 10.00
C PHE A 82 0.56 13.90 11.49
N MET A 83 1.51 13.38 12.28
CA MET A 83 1.30 13.20 13.73
C MET A 83 1.11 14.54 14.45
N ASP A 84 1.84 15.59 14.05
CA ASP A 84 1.65 16.94 14.60
C ASP A 84 0.24 17.50 14.32
N ALA A 85 -0.34 17.16 13.17
CA ALA A 85 -1.66 17.62 12.76
C ALA A 85 -2.81 16.78 13.35
N TYR A 86 -2.63 15.46 13.49
CA TYR A 86 -3.72 14.52 13.74
C TYR A 86 -3.57 13.67 15.00
N ASN A 87 -2.39 13.65 15.62
CA ASN A 87 -2.11 12.94 16.88
C ASN A 87 -2.33 11.41 16.83
N TYR A 88 -2.12 10.80 15.65
CA TYR A 88 -2.03 9.35 15.46
C TYR A 88 -1.10 9.02 14.28
N GLU A 89 -0.65 7.77 14.21
CA GLU A 89 0.27 7.27 13.18
C GLU A 89 -0.41 7.21 11.80
N PRO A 90 0.21 7.72 10.71
CA PRO A 90 -0.33 7.56 9.37
C PRO A 90 -0.12 6.17 8.80
N ASP A 91 -1.00 5.78 7.88
CA ASP A 91 -0.86 4.59 7.03
C ASP A 91 -0.46 4.96 5.59
N ALA A 92 -0.36 3.95 4.72
CA ALA A 92 -0.04 4.19 3.31
C ALA A 92 -1.15 4.96 2.57
N PHE A 93 -2.41 4.90 3.02
CA PHE A 93 -3.53 5.61 2.40
C PHE A 93 -3.50 7.12 2.69
N ALA A 94 -3.12 7.50 3.92
CA ALA A 94 -2.84 8.89 4.27
C ALA A 94 -1.71 9.46 3.40
N ALA A 95 -0.63 8.68 3.20
CA ALA A 95 0.47 9.07 2.32
C ALA A 95 0.04 9.17 0.84
N LEU A 96 -0.81 8.26 0.36
CA LEU A 96 -1.40 8.34 -0.99
C LEU A 96 -2.23 9.61 -1.17
N GLY A 97 -3.05 9.96 -0.18
CA GLY A 97 -3.83 11.20 -0.20
C GLY A 97 -2.93 12.45 -0.30
N TYR A 98 -1.84 12.46 0.48
CA TYR A 98 -0.85 13.53 0.44
C TYR A 98 -0.19 13.66 -0.95
N ASP A 99 0.28 12.54 -1.52
CA ASP A 99 0.89 12.55 -2.85
C ASP A 99 -0.11 12.93 -3.95
N THR A 100 -1.37 12.51 -3.83
CA THR A 100 -2.42 12.82 -4.81
C THR A 100 -2.64 14.33 -4.94
N VAL A 101 -2.72 15.04 -3.81
CA VAL A 101 -2.90 16.51 -3.82
C VAL A 101 -1.67 17.19 -4.43
N ASN A 102 -0.46 16.72 -4.11
CA ASN A 102 0.76 17.31 -4.66
C ASN A 102 0.94 17.02 -6.17
N LEU A 103 0.55 15.84 -6.65
CA LEU A 103 0.50 15.53 -8.08
C LEU A 103 -0.47 16.46 -8.82
N LEU A 104 -1.67 16.67 -8.27
CA LEU A 104 -2.64 17.58 -8.85
C LEU A 104 -2.14 19.03 -8.86
N ALA A 105 -1.51 19.48 -7.77
CA ALA A 105 -0.92 20.82 -7.70
C ALA A 105 0.18 21.03 -8.75
N GLN A 106 1.06 20.03 -8.94
CA GLN A 106 2.08 20.05 -9.99
C GLN A 106 1.43 20.10 -11.38
N ALA A 107 0.43 19.26 -11.65
CA ALA A 107 -0.27 19.26 -12.94
C ALA A 107 -0.93 20.60 -13.26
N ILE A 108 -1.55 21.25 -12.26
CA ILE A 108 -2.14 22.59 -12.41
C ILE A 108 -1.06 23.63 -12.73
N ALA A 109 0.07 23.58 -12.02
CA ALA A 109 1.19 24.48 -12.27
C ALA A 109 1.78 24.32 -13.68
N ASP A 110 1.93 23.07 -14.14
CA ASP A 110 2.47 22.75 -15.47
C ASP A 110 1.50 23.12 -16.59
N ALA A 111 0.19 22.90 -16.39
CA ALA A 111 -0.84 23.25 -17.36
C ALA A 111 -0.96 24.77 -17.60
N LYS A 112 -0.57 25.60 -16.61
CA LYS A 112 -0.71 27.07 -16.64
C LYS A 112 -2.13 27.51 -17.02
N SER A 113 -3.12 26.72 -16.60
CA SER A 113 -4.51 26.82 -16.99
C SER A 113 -5.40 26.23 -15.90
N ASN A 114 -6.63 26.71 -15.81
CA ASN A 114 -7.69 26.09 -15.01
C ASN A 114 -8.60 25.19 -15.85
N ASP A 115 -8.29 25.00 -17.13
CA ASP A 115 -9.01 24.07 -18.01
C ASP A 115 -8.78 22.61 -17.57
N PRO A 116 -9.85 21.84 -17.29
CA PRO A 116 -9.72 20.45 -16.85
C PRO A 116 -8.99 19.54 -17.84
N GLY A 117 -9.14 19.78 -19.15
CA GLY A 117 -8.47 19.00 -20.19
C GLY A 117 -6.96 19.25 -20.22
N ALA A 118 -6.55 20.51 -20.06
CA ALA A 118 -5.15 20.89 -19.93
C ALA A 118 -4.50 20.28 -18.68
N ILE A 119 -5.19 20.33 -17.52
CA ILE A 119 -4.71 19.74 -16.26
C ILE A 119 -4.57 18.23 -16.38
N LEU A 120 -5.56 17.55 -16.96
CA LEU A 120 -5.51 16.10 -17.17
C LEU A 120 -4.33 15.71 -18.07
N SER A 121 -4.08 16.48 -19.13
CA SER A 121 -2.95 16.25 -20.04
C SER A 121 -1.60 16.47 -19.34
N ALA A 122 -1.49 17.50 -18.50
CA ALA A 122 -0.30 17.75 -17.70
C ALA A 122 -0.06 16.63 -16.67
N LEU A 123 -1.11 16.19 -15.96
CA LEU A 123 -1.03 15.08 -15.01
C LEU A 123 -0.53 13.79 -15.68
N ALA A 124 -1.09 13.44 -16.85
CA ALA A 124 -0.69 12.26 -17.61
C ALA A 124 0.74 12.34 -18.18
N ALA A 125 1.36 13.54 -18.17
CA ALA A 125 2.74 13.75 -18.61
C ALA A 125 3.75 13.70 -17.46
N ILE A 126 3.32 13.69 -16.19
CA ILE A 126 4.22 13.73 -15.03
C ILE A 126 5.18 12.52 -15.03
N GLN A 127 6.47 12.80 -14.97
CA GLN A 127 7.54 11.82 -14.80
C GLN A 127 8.30 12.07 -13.51
N ASN A 128 8.77 10.99 -12.88
CA ASN A 128 9.72 11.03 -11.78
C ASN A 128 9.29 11.89 -10.57
N PHE A 129 7.99 12.02 -10.34
CA PHE A 129 7.48 12.74 -9.18
C PHE A 129 7.92 12.02 -7.91
N LYS A 130 8.63 12.72 -7.01
CA LYS A 130 9.18 12.16 -5.78
C LYS A 130 8.20 12.34 -4.62
N GLY A 131 7.24 11.41 -4.53
CA GLY A 131 6.25 11.36 -3.46
C GLY A 131 6.75 10.66 -2.19
N VAL A 132 5.88 10.63 -1.18
CA VAL A 132 6.05 9.84 0.05
C VAL A 132 5.89 8.35 -0.26
N THR A 133 5.01 8.00 -1.20
CA THR A 133 4.70 6.62 -1.61
C THR A 133 5.63 6.08 -2.70
N GLY A 134 6.78 6.74 -2.87
CA GLY A 134 7.80 6.40 -3.86
C GLY A 134 7.84 7.35 -5.05
N THR A 135 8.55 6.93 -6.10
CA THR A 135 8.60 7.68 -7.36
C THR A 135 7.41 7.31 -8.23
N ILE A 136 6.69 8.33 -8.73
CA ILE A 136 5.47 8.18 -9.52
C ILE A 136 5.72 8.74 -10.92
N SER A 137 5.41 7.94 -11.95
CA SER A 137 5.52 8.35 -13.35
C SER A 137 4.34 7.84 -14.17
N TYR A 138 3.81 8.62 -15.09
CA TYR A 138 2.74 8.22 -16.00
C TYR A 138 3.29 7.99 -17.40
N SER A 139 3.21 6.78 -17.95
CA SER A 139 3.76 6.48 -19.28
C SER A 139 2.70 6.63 -20.38
N ASN A 140 3.06 7.21 -21.52
CA ASN A 140 2.28 7.13 -22.78
C ASN A 140 0.77 7.50 -22.68
N GLY A 141 0.40 8.46 -21.82
CA GLY A 141 -1.00 8.83 -21.61
C GLY A 141 -1.81 7.81 -20.78
N SER A 142 -1.16 6.79 -20.21
CA SER A 142 -1.74 5.90 -19.23
C SER A 142 -2.17 6.67 -18.00
N ARG A 143 -3.33 6.30 -17.46
CA ARG A 143 -3.82 6.77 -16.14
C ARG A 143 -3.38 5.86 -15.00
N ILE A 144 -2.59 4.83 -15.32
CA ILE A 144 -2.00 3.90 -14.36
C ILE A 144 -0.55 4.32 -14.15
N PRO A 145 -0.16 4.79 -12.95
CA PRO A 145 1.21 5.20 -12.71
C PRO A 145 2.14 3.99 -12.57
N LEU A 146 3.36 4.13 -13.10
CA LEU A 146 4.48 3.31 -12.71
C LEU A 146 4.95 3.77 -11.32
N LYS A 147 4.74 2.92 -10.32
CA LYS A 147 5.12 3.12 -8.92
C LYS A 147 5.53 1.79 -8.30
N SER A 148 6.40 1.82 -7.29
CA SER A 148 6.73 0.65 -6.51
C SER A 148 5.52 0.06 -5.78
N VAL A 149 5.49 -1.27 -5.71
CA VAL A 149 4.64 -2.07 -4.82
C VAL A 149 5.46 -2.44 -3.59
N THR A 150 4.89 -2.26 -2.41
CA THR A 150 5.50 -2.63 -1.14
C THR A 150 4.83 -3.90 -0.63
N ILE A 151 5.60 -4.85 -0.12
CA ILE A 151 5.11 -6.07 0.52
C ILE A 151 5.47 -6.01 2.00
N ILE A 152 4.46 -6.17 2.84
CA ILE A 152 4.57 -6.18 4.30
C ILE A 152 4.37 -7.61 4.81
N GLU A 153 5.20 -8.01 5.77
CA GLU A 153 5.02 -9.22 6.57
C GLU A 153 4.37 -8.85 7.90
N VAL A 154 3.25 -9.51 8.21
CA VAL A 154 2.70 -9.56 9.57
C VAL A 154 3.37 -10.73 10.29
N LYS A 155 4.16 -10.42 11.32
CA LYS A 155 4.87 -11.40 12.14
C LYS A 155 4.59 -11.16 13.61
N ALA A 156 3.94 -12.12 14.26
CA ALA A 156 3.45 -11.97 15.63
C ALA A 156 2.66 -10.67 15.84
N GLY A 157 1.81 -10.32 14.88
CA GLY A 157 1.01 -9.09 14.89
C GLY A 157 1.76 -7.78 14.61
N THR A 158 3.06 -7.82 14.30
CA THR A 158 3.84 -6.63 13.92
C THR A 158 4.01 -6.52 12.42
N LEU A 159 4.04 -5.28 11.90
CA LEU A 159 4.18 -4.97 10.48
C LEU A 159 5.65 -4.71 10.12
N ASN A 160 6.22 -5.56 9.28
CA ASN A 160 7.61 -5.50 8.88
C ASN A 160 7.73 -5.36 7.36
N LEU A 161 8.65 -4.51 6.88
CA LEU A 161 8.93 -4.44 5.45
C LEU A 161 9.56 -5.75 4.98
N ALA A 162 8.86 -6.50 4.14
CA ALA A 162 9.36 -7.74 3.54
C ALA A 162 10.16 -7.44 2.27
N MET A 163 9.57 -6.67 1.35
CA MET A 163 10.25 -6.21 0.14
C MET A 163 9.55 -5.01 -0.49
N GLN A 164 10.24 -4.33 -1.38
CA GLN A 164 9.66 -3.32 -2.26
C GLN A 164 10.21 -3.56 -3.66
N LEU A 165 9.33 -3.53 -4.67
CA LEU A 165 9.73 -3.73 -6.06
C LEU A 165 9.02 -2.73 -6.97
N LEU A 166 9.70 -2.33 -8.05
CA LEU A 166 9.07 -1.62 -9.16
C LEU A 166 8.58 -2.68 -10.17
N PRO A 167 7.30 -2.70 -10.56
CA PRO A 167 6.84 -3.60 -11.60
C PRO A 167 7.54 -3.32 -12.93
N ASP A 168 7.92 -4.38 -13.65
CA ASP A 168 8.58 -4.26 -14.97
C ASP A 168 7.63 -3.80 -16.09
N GLN A 169 6.32 -3.84 -15.83
CA GLN A 169 5.27 -3.49 -16.78
C GLN A 169 4.16 -2.70 -16.08
N VAL A 170 3.68 -1.67 -16.76
CA VAL A 170 2.39 -1.03 -16.44
C VAL A 170 1.34 -1.68 -17.34
N PRO A 171 0.22 -2.20 -16.80
CA PRO A 171 -0.85 -2.74 -17.63
C PRO A 171 -1.30 -1.72 -18.69
N PRO A 172 -1.62 -2.17 -19.92
CA PRO A 172 -2.21 -1.27 -20.91
C PRO A 172 -3.54 -0.69 -20.40
N PRO A 173 -3.88 0.56 -20.77
CA PRO A 173 -5.12 1.22 -20.37
C PRO A 173 -6.38 0.54 -20.92
#